data_AF-A0A0N1ACE9-F1
#
_entry.id   AF-A0A0N1ACE9-F1
#
_cell.length_a   1.000
_cell.length_b   1.000
_cell.length_c   1.000
_cell.angle_alpha   90.00
_cell.angle_beta   90.00
_cell.angle_gamma   90.00
#
_symmetry.space_group_name_H-M   'P 1'
#
loop_
_entity.id
_entity.type
_entity.pdbx_description
1 polymer ?
#
loop_
_entity_poly.entity_id
_entity_poly.type
_entity_poly.pdbx_seq_one_letter_code
_entity_poly.pdbx_strand_id
1 'polypeptide(L)'
;MNPEHLITAPNFGLPGERHRHAYEPGDTFFNQLVQTHQGLSAAQSEQLNARLVLLLANHIGDLRVLGEALALARESLASGDPA
;
A
#
# COMPACT_ATOMS: atom_id res chain seq x y z
N MET A 1 -14.73 -1.21 -9.97
CA MET A 1 -13.91 -1.27 -11.21
C MET A 1 -13.08 -2.57 -11.21
N ASN A 2 -12.80 -3.18 -12.37
CA ASN A 2 -11.85 -4.31 -12.46
C ASN A 2 -10.47 -3.81 -12.94
N PRO A 3 -9.41 -3.86 -12.11
CA PRO A 3 -8.07 -3.44 -12.53
C PRO A 3 -7.45 -4.46 -13.50
N GLU A 4 -6.76 -3.96 -14.53
CA GLU A 4 -6.02 -4.80 -15.49
C GLU A 4 -4.53 -4.83 -15.21
N HIS A 5 -3.98 -3.78 -14.56
CA HIS A 5 -2.56 -3.59 -14.33
C HIS A 5 -2.19 -3.66 -12.86
N LEU A 6 -3.06 -3.14 -11.98
CA LEU A 6 -2.86 -3.13 -10.55
C LEU A 6 -3.12 -4.52 -9.95
N ILE A 7 -2.14 -5.01 -9.19
CA ILE A 7 -2.29 -6.23 -8.39
C ILE A 7 -2.96 -5.86 -7.07
N THR A 8 -4.17 -6.36 -6.85
CA THR A 8 -4.95 -6.16 -5.61
C THR A 8 -4.90 -7.34 -4.65
N ALA A 9 -4.46 -8.50 -5.12
CA ALA A 9 -4.20 -9.66 -4.26
C ALA A 9 -2.91 -9.46 -3.44
N PRO A 10 -2.78 -10.09 -2.26
CA PRO A 10 -1.55 -10.07 -1.49
C PRO A 10 -0.35 -10.52 -2.33
N ASN A 11 0.66 -9.66 -2.46
CA ASN A 11 1.85 -9.89 -3.28
C ASN A 11 3.13 -9.47 -2.54
N PHE A 12 3.16 -9.67 -1.22
CA PHE A 12 4.32 -9.37 -0.38
C PHE A 12 5.28 -10.56 -0.37
N GLY A 13 6.57 -10.29 -0.56
CA GLY A 13 7.62 -11.30 -0.50
C GLY A 13 8.95 -10.78 -1.05
N LEU A 14 10.02 -11.49 -0.74
CA LEU A 14 11.34 -11.23 -1.32
C LEU A 14 11.57 -12.18 -2.50
N PRO A 15 12.04 -11.68 -3.67
CA PRO A 15 12.33 -12.53 -4.81
C PRO A 15 13.29 -13.68 -4.44
N GLY A 16 12.87 -14.92 -4.69
CA GLY A 16 13.66 -16.12 -4.41
C GLY A 16 13.51 -16.68 -2.99
N GLU A 17 12.79 -16.03 -2.09
CA GLU A 17 12.54 -16.53 -0.74
C GLU A 17 11.21 -17.28 -0.63
N ARG A 18 11.23 -18.44 0.04
CA ARG A 18 10.03 -19.20 0.37
C ARG A 18 9.64 -18.94 1.81
N HIS A 19 8.55 -18.20 1.99
CA HIS A 19 7.98 -17.96 3.31
C HIS A 19 7.13 -19.15 3.75
N ARG A 20 7.22 -19.53 5.03
CA ARG A 20 6.41 -20.65 5.58
C ARG A 20 4.93 -20.28 5.65
N HIS A 21 4.63 -19.00 5.86
CA HIS A 21 3.28 -18.45 5.90
C HIS A 21 3.15 -17.34 4.86
N ALA A 22 2.13 -17.42 4.00
CA ALA A 22 1.92 -16.49 2.89
C ALA A 22 1.72 -15.01 3.33
N TYR A 23 1.32 -14.78 4.59
CA TYR A 23 1.03 -13.45 5.13
C TYR A 23 2.19 -12.83 5.93
N GLU A 24 3.21 -13.61 6.28
CA GLU A 24 4.33 -13.17 7.13
C GLU A 24 5.08 -11.94 6.59
N PRO A 25 5.35 -11.82 5.27
CA PRO A 25 5.96 -10.60 4.72
C PRO A 25 5.07 -9.37 4.85
N GLY A 26 3.76 -9.53 4.65
CA GLY A 26 2.78 -8.45 4.78
C GLY A 26 2.69 -7.96 6.22
N ASP A 27 2.59 -8.89 7.18
CA ASP A 27 2.56 -8.57 8.62
C ASP A 27 3.85 -7.86 9.05
N THR A 28 5.00 -8.29 8.53
CA THR A 28 6.29 -7.66 8.80
C THR A 28 6.31 -6.21 8.32
N PHE A 29 5.89 -5.96 7.07
CA PHE A 29 5.80 -4.61 6.53
C PHE A 29 4.81 -3.74 7.31
N PHE A 30 3.63 -4.27 7.64
CA PHE A 30 2.62 -3.54 8.43
C PHE A 30 3.16 -3.13 9.80
N ASN A 31 3.85 -4.04 10.50
CA ASN A 31 4.47 -3.73 11.78
C ASN A 31 5.52 -2.61 11.65
N GLN A 32 6.36 -2.63 10.62
CA GLN A 32 7.34 -1.57 10.35
C GLN A 32 6.67 -0.22 10.07
N LEU A 33 5.57 -0.23 9.30
CA LEU A 33 4.79 0.97 9.02
C LEU A 33 4.21 1.55 10.31
N VAL A 34 3.55 0.73 11.14
CA VAL A 34 3.00 1.16 12.44
C VAL A 34 4.08 1.72 13.35
N GLN A 35 5.25 1.06 13.43
CA GLN A 35 6.38 1.54 14.22
C GLN A 35 6.89 2.90 13.74
N THR A 36 6.88 3.13 12.42
CA THR A 36 7.33 4.39 11.82
C THR A 36 6.44 5.59 12.20
N HIS A 37 5.19 5.34 12.61
CA HIS A 37 4.29 6.38 13.12
C HIS A 37 4.47 6.70 14.61
N GLN A 38 5.22 5.89 15.37
CA GLN A 38 5.34 6.08 16.82
C GLN A 38 5.97 7.44 17.17
N GLY A 39 5.31 8.18 18.07
CA GLY A 39 5.78 9.49 18.51
C GLY A 39 5.47 10.65 17.55
N LEU A 40 4.82 10.39 16.40
CA LEU A 40 4.35 11.43 15.49
C LEU A 40 2.98 11.96 15.94
N SER A 41 2.75 13.26 15.75
CA SER A 41 1.40 13.82 15.77
C SER A 41 0.55 13.33 14.60
N ALA A 42 -0.76 13.54 14.65
CA ALA A 42 -1.67 13.21 13.56
C ALA A 42 -1.25 13.88 12.23
N ALA A 43 -0.96 15.19 12.26
CA ALA A 43 -0.53 15.93 11.09
C ALA A 43 0.83 15.45 10.52
N GLN A 44 1.76 15.03 11.39
CA GLN A 44 3.03 14.44 10.94
C GLN A 44 2.82 13.05 10.33
N SER A 45 1.92 12.25 10.89
CA SER A 45 1.55 10.94 10.34
C SER A 45 0.91 11.07 8.95
N GLU A 46 0.07 12.07 8.73
CA GLU A 46 -0.50 12.37 7.41
C GLU A 46 0.59 12.79 6.41
N GLN A 47 1.53 13.65 6.82
CA GLN A 47 2.66 14.05 5.98
C GLN A 47 3.56 12.85 5.62
N LEU A 48 3.79 11.95 6.58
CA LEU A 48 4.55 10.72 6.36
C LEU A 48 3.86 9.84 5.31
N ASN A 49 2.55 9.63 5.43
CA ASN A 49 1.77 8.85 4.47
C ASN A 49 1.80 9.46 3.07
N ALA A 50 1.61 10.78 2.96
CA ALA A 50 1.69 11.48 1.68
C ALA A 50 3.08 11.32 1.03
N ARG A 51 4.15 11.42 1.83
CA ARG A 51 5.52 11.23 1.35
C ARG A 51 5.77 9.79 0.91
N LEU A 52 5.31 8.81 1.68
CA LEU A 52 5.43 7.39 1.37
C LEU A 52 4.73 7.06 0.05
N VAL A 53 3.49 7.54 -0.14
CA VAL A 53 2.73 7.36 -1.39
C VAL A 53 3.51 7.91 -2.58
N LEU A 54 4.10 9.11 -2.47
CA LEU A 54 4.90 9.69 -3.56
C LEU A 54 6.17 8.87 -3.86
N LEU A 55 6.85 8.35 -2.85
CA LEU A 55 8.04 7.51 -3.03
C LEU A 55 7.68 6.20 -3.74
N LEU A 56 6.58 5.55 -3.33
CA LEU A 56 6.08 4.33 -3.95
C LEU A 56 5.59 4.59 -5.37
N ALA A 57 4.89 5.70 -5.61
CA ALA A 57 4.45 6.07 -6.95
C ALA A 57 5.64 6.25 -7.91
N ASN A 58 6.71 6.90 -7.45
CA ASN A 58 7.94 7.04 -8.21
C ASN A 58 8.64 5.70 -8.46
N HIS A 59 8.62 4.78 -7.49
CA HIS A 59 9.18 3.44 -7.65
C HIS A 59 8.39 2.58 -8.63
N ILE A 60 7.05 2.66 -8.60
CA ILE A 60 6.15 1.94 -9.51
C ILE A 60 6.30 2.47 -10.94
N GLY A 61 6.26 3.79 -11.14
CA GLY A 61 6.50 4.45 -12.43
C GLY A 61 5.45 4.22 -13.53
N ASP A 62 4.64 3.16 -13.46
CA ASP A 62 3.57 2.86 -14.41
C ASP A 62 2.29 3.64 -14.10
N LEU A 63 1.98 4.66 -14.91
CA LEU A 63 0.80 5.51 -14.75
C LEU A 63 -0.53 4.73 -14.86
N ARG A 64 -0.57 3.57 -15.52
CA ARG A 64 -1.79 2.75 -15.60
C ARG A 64 -2.10 2.13 -14.24
N VAL A 65 -1.08 1.58 -13.59
CA VAL A 65 -1.17 1.04 -12.22
C VAL A 65 -1.60 2.14 -11.24
N LEU A 66 -0.97 3.31 -11.32
CA LEU A 66 -1.29 4.44 -10.44
C LEU A 66 -2.71 4.98 -10.67
N GLY A 67 -3.16 5.04 -11.93
CA GLY A 67 -4.51 5.45 -12.28
C GLY A 67 -5.58 4.49 -11.75
N GLU A 68 -5.37 3.18 -11.91
CA GLU A 68 -6.26 2.15 -11.36
C GLU A 68 -6.31 2.20 -9.83
N ALA A 69 -5.16 2.39 -9.17
CA ALA A 69 -5.09 2.51 -7.71
C ALA A 69 -5.88 3.72 -7.19
N LEU A 70 -5.75 4.88 -7.83
CA LEU A 70 -6.51 6.08 -7.44
C LEU A 70 -8.01 5.91 -7.63
N ALA A 71 -8.44 5.27 -8.72
CA ALA A 71 -9.85 5.02 -8.99
C ALA A 71 -10.47 4.07 -7.94
N LEU A 72 -9.78 2.96 -7.62
CA LEU A 72 -10.23 2.02 -6.60
C LEU A 72 -10.25 2.63 -5.19
N ALA A 73 -9.21 3.40 -4.83
CA ALA A 73 -9.17 4.11 -3.55
C ALA A 73 -10.31 5.15 -3.42
N ARG A 74 -10.78 5.74 -4.53
CA ARG A 74 -11.95 6.63 -4.53
C ARG A 74 -13.26 5.85 -4.41
N GLU A 75 -13.34 4.69 -5.05
CA GLU A 75 -14.52 3.81 -5.03
C GLU A 75 -14.78 3.24 -3.62
N SER A 76 -13.74 2.86 -2.87
CA SER A 76 -13.87 2.31 -1.51
C SER A 76 -14.54 3.29 -0.53
N LEU A 77 -14.29 4.58 -0.68
CA LEU A 77 -14.95 5.62 0.11
C LEU A 77 -16.46 5.75 -0.19
N ALA A 78 -16.88 5.37 -1.39
CA ALA A 78 -18.29 5.39 -1.81
C ALA A 78 -19.03 4.10 -1.43
N SER A 79 -18.35 2.96 -1.42
CA SER A 79 -18.93 1.68 -0.98
C SER A 79 -18.99 1.52 0.54
N GLY A 80 -18.27 2.37 1.30
CA GLY A 80 -18.17 2.25 2.76
C GLY A 80 -17.31 1.07 3.20
N ASP A 81 -16.59 0.46 2.26
CA ASP A 81 -15.70 -0.66 2.51
C ASP A 81 -14.33 -0.08 2.93
N PRO A 82 -13.82 -0.36 4.14
CA PRO A 82 -12.46 -0.02 4.48
C PRO A 82 -11.55 -0.91 3.64
N ALA A 83 -10.97 -0.31 2.59
CA ALA A 83 -10.00 -0.94 1.69
C ALA A 83 -8.91 -1.72 2.44
#